data_AF-K1TS17-F1
#
_entry.id   AF-K1TS17-F1
#
_cell.length_a   1.000
_cell.length_b   1.000
_cell.length_c   1.000
_cell.angle_alpha   90.00
_cell.angle_beta   90.00
_cell.angle_gamma   90.00
#
_symmetry.space_group_name_H-M   'P 1'
#
loop_
_entity.id
_entity.type
_entity.pdbx_description
1 polymer ?
#
loop_
_entity_poly.entity_id
_entity_poly.type
_entity_poly.pdbx_seq_one_letter_code
_entity_poly.pdbx_strand_id
1 'polypeptide(L)'
;TIAEIKDGIAGDFMRNEDVARAYGFEAGDSFTAHFSKASVESVLFYIFACAAWIVESLFDEHRREVNSCIEEILPHRPKWYRDKVLAFMKDKILVADTDYYDTAGMSDADIEAARVVKYAAATESSDASLLTIKVAGENGGVRQRLDGETETQLAAYIAEFKDAGVRINLVNIDADTF
;
A
#
# COMPACT_ATOMS: atom_id res chain seq x y z
N THR A 1 9.65 -16.61 8.61
CA THR A 1 10.33 -16.02 9.80
C THR A 1 11.71 -16.65 9.97
N ILE A 2 12.63 -16.05 10.74
CA ILE A 2 13.98 -16.63 10.96
C ILE A 2 13.90 -18.07 11.51
N ALA A 3 12.93 -18.33 12.40
CA ALA A 3 12.68 -19.65 12.96
C ALA A 3 12.29 -20.67 11.87
N GLU A 4 11.36 -20.32 10.98
CA GLU A 4 10.95 -21.21 9.87
C GLU A 4 12.11 -21.54 8.92
N ILE A 5 12.97 -20.56 8.59
CA ILE A 5 14.13 -20.78 7.73
C ILE A 5 15.12 -21.73 8.41
N LYS A 6 15.38 -21.50 9.71
CA LYS A 6 16.23 -22.37 10.51
C LYS A 6 15.68 -23.80 10.60
N ASP A 7 14.37 -23.94 10.81
CA ASP A 7 13.70 -25.24 10.91
C ASP A 7 13.73 -25.98 9.55
N GLY A 8 13.62 -25.25 8.44
CA GLY A 8 13.83 -25.78 7.10
C GLY A 8 15.24 -26.34 6.91
N ILE A 9 16.26 -25.55 7.26
CA ILE A 9 17.68 -25.95 7.17
C ILE A 9 17.96 -27.16 8.08
N ALA A 10 17.44 -27.15 9.31
CA ALA A 10 17.59 -28.27 10.24
C ALA A 10 16.90 -29.53 9.69
N GLY A 11 15.73 -29.39 9.07
CA GLY A 11 15.04 -30.49 8.41
C GLY A 11 15.83 -31.09 7.24
N ASP A 12 16.42 -30.24 6.38
CA ASP A 12 17.30 -30.69 5.29
C ASP A 12 18.56 -31.38 5.81
N PHE A 13 19.15 -30.85 6.88
CA PHE A 13 20.32 -31.43 7.53
C PHE A 13 20.03 -32.81 8.12
N MET A 14 18.92 -32.97 8.84
CA MET A 14 18.52 -34.26 9.44
C MET A 14 18.10 -35.30 8.39
N ARG A 15 17.63 -34.88 7.21
CA ARG A 15 17.32 -35.78 6.08
C ARG A 15 18.55 -36.31 5.34
N ASN A 16 19.72 -35.71 5.54
CA ASN A 16 20.92 -36.08 4.80
C ASN A 16 21.57 -37.36 5.38
N GLU A 17 21.59 -38.43 4.59
CA GLU A 17 22.12 -39.75 4.99
C GLU A 17 23.62 -39.73 5.33
N ASP A 18 24.41 -38.86 4.67
CA ASP A 18 25.85 -38.76 4.93
C ASP A 18 26.14 -38.05 6.26
N VAL A 19 25.32 -37.03 6.59
CA VAL A 19 25.37 -36.33 7.87
C VAL A 19 24.93 -37.28 8.99
N ALA A 20 23.85 -38.02 8.78
CA ALA A 20 23.35 -39.03 9.71
C ALA A 20 24.44 -40.08 10.03
N ARG A 21 25.18 -40.54 9.00
CA ARG A 21 26.31 -41.45 9.17
C ARG A 21 27.48 -40.83 9.93
N ALA A 22 27.78 -39.55 9.72
CA ALA A 22 28.90 -38.86 10.35
C ALA A 22 28.66 -38.57 11.85
N TYR A 23 27.43 -38.21 12.22
CA TYR A 23 27.05 -37.87 13.59
C TYR A 23 26.43 -39.04 14.38
N GLY A 24 26.10 -40.14 13.71
CA GLY A 24 25.59 -41.36 14.36
C GLY A 24 24.12 -41.31 14.77
N PHE A 25 23.28 -40.58 14.02
CA PHE A 25 21.82 -40.53 14.20
C PHE A 25 21.08 -41.18 13.02
N GLU A 26 19.78 -41.47 13.17
CA GLU A 26 18.94 -41.97 12.08
C GLU A 26 18.41 -40.81 11.21
N ALA A 27 18.49 -40.96 9.88
CA ALA A 27 18.04 -39.93 8.95
C ALA A 27 16.53 -39.64 9.15
N GLY A 28 16.20 -38.37 9.37
CA GLY A 28 14.84 -37.90 9.65
C GLY A 28 14.48 -37.76 11.13
N ASP A 29 15.40 -38.04 12.05
CA ASP A 29 15.17 -37.80 13.49
C ASP A 29 15.12 -36.29 13.83
N SER A 30 14.62 -35.94 15.00
CA SER A 30 14.45 -34.55 15.43
C SER A 30 15.80 -33.89 15.75
N PHE A 31 16.02 -32.69 15.18
CA PHE A 31 17.25 -31.93 15.39
C PHE A 31 17.51 -31.63 16.89
N THR A 32 16.45 -31.34 17.66
CA THR A 32 16.55 -31.04 19.09
C THR A 32 16.85 -32.24 19.99
N ALA A 33 16.71 -33.48 19.49
CA ALA A 33 17.10 -34.67 20.23
C ALA A 33 18.62 -34.85 20.27
N HIS A 34 19.31 -34.42 19.21
CA HIS A 34 20.76 -34.63 19.05
C HIS A 34 21.57 -33.35 19.27
N PHE A 35 21.00 -32.19 18.97
CA PHE A 35 21.69 -30.91 19.04
C PHE A 35 21.06 -29.98 20.08
N SER A 36 21.89 -29.48 21.01
CA SER A 36 21.50 -28.44 21.95
C SER A 36 21.20 -27.13 21.22
N LYS A 37 20.38 -26.27 21.85
CA LYS A 37 20.13 -24.90 21.36
C LYS A 37 21.42 -24.09 21.17
N ALA A 38 22.44 -24.35 21.99
CA ALA A 38 23.76 -23.72 21.94
C ALA A 38 24.83 -24.55 21.18
N SER A 39 24.43 -25.61 20.46
CA SER A 39 25.35 -26.34 19.58
C SER A 39 25.91 -25.43 18.49
N VAL A 40 27.11 -25.75 18.01
CA VAL A 40 27.77 -24.99 16.94
C VAL A 40 26.89 -25.01 15.68
N GLU A 41 26.30 -26.16 15.37
CA GLU A 41 25.37 -26.36 14.27
C GLU A 41 24.13 -25.46 14.39
N SER A 42 23.51 -25.41 15.57
CA SER A 42 22.36 -24.53 15.84
C SER A 42 22.69 -23.05 15.69
N VAL A 43 23.91 -22.63 16.09
CA VAL A 43 24.38 -21.24 15.94
C VAL A 43 24.65 -20.92 14.47
N LEU A 44 25.31 -21.82 13.74
CA LEU A 44 25.59 -21.63 12.31
C LEU A 44 24.30 -21.55 11.48
N PHE A 45 23.32 -22.43 11.75
CA PHE A 45 22.01 -22.37 11.09
C PHE A 45 21.27 -21.09 11.42
N TYR A 46 21.39 -20.61 12.66
CA TYR A 46 20.80 -19.32 13.03
C TYR A 46 21.44 -18.14 12.30
N ILE A 47 22.77 -18.09 12.20
CA ILE A 47 23.48 -17.03 11.47
C ILE A 47 23.05 -17.02 10.00
N PHE A 48 23.02 -18.19 9.36
CA PHE A 48 22.59 -18.30 7.97
C PHE A 48 21.11 -17.93 7.80
N ALA A 49 20.23 -18.40 8.68
CA ALA A 49 18.80 -18.06 8.64
C ALA A 49 18.58 -16.55 8.81
N CYS A 50 19.34 -15.88 9.69
CA CYS A 50 19.32 -14.42 9.81
C CYS A 50 19.78 -13.74 8.52
N ALA A 51 20.87 -14.19 7.91
CA ALA A 51 21.37 -13.60 6.65
C ALA A 51 20.35 -13.78 5.51
N ALA A 52 19.79 -14.98 5.34
CA ALA A 52 18.75 -15.25 4.35
C ALA A 52 17.51 -14.39 4.60
N TRP A 53 17.05 -14.28 5.84
CA TRP A 53 15.89 -13.46 6.20
C TRP A 53 16.11 -11.97 5.92
N ILE A 54 17.32 -11.44 6.14
CA ILE A 54 17.66 -10.06 5.81
C ILE A 54 17.58 -9.84 4.30
N VAL A 55 18.07 -10.79 3.50
CA VAL A 55 18.01 -10.72 2.04
C VAL A 55 16.56 -10.77 1.55
N GLU A 56 15.74 -11.70 2.06
CA GLU A 56 14.31 -11.76 1.77
C GLU A 56 13.60 -10.44 2.10
N SER A 57 13.87 -9.90 3.31
CA SER A 57 13.28 -8.64 3.76
C SER A 57 13.69 -7.46 2.87
N LEU A 58 14.94 -7.43 2.41
CA LEU A 58 15.43 -6.40 1.50
C LEU A 58 14.74 -6.46 0.13
N PHE A 59 14.53 -7.67 -0.41
CA PHE A 59 13.80 -7.85 -1.67
C PHE A 59 12.31 -7.52 -1.55
N ASP A 60 11.69 -7.84 -0.42
CA ASP A 60 10.31 -7.46 -0.14
C ASP A 60 10.14 -5.94 -0.06
N GLU A 61 11.09 -5.25 0.59
CA GLU A 61 11.10 -3.78 0.64
C GLU A 61 11.31 -3.19 -0.75
N HIS A 62 12.31 -3.66 -1.49
CA HIS A 62 12.57 -3.19 -2.84
C HIS A 62 11.37 -3.40 -3.76
N ARG A 63 10.69 -4.55 -3.66
CA ARG A 63 9.46 -4.82 -4.41
C ARG A 63 8.35 -3.84 -4.02
N ARG A 64 8.23 -3.48 -2.74
CA ARG A 64 7.26 -2.48 -2.26
C ARG A 64 7.58 -1.10 -2.83
N GLU A 65 8.83 -0.67 -2.77
CA GLU A 65 9.30 0.61 -3.33
C GLU A 65 9.04 0.68 -4.83
N VAL A 66 9.43 -0.35 -5.59
CA VAL A 66 9.20 -0.42 -7.04
C VAL A 66 7.71 -0.37 -7.36
N ASN A 67 6.87 -1.11 -6.62
CA ASN A 67 5.42 -1.04 -6.81
C ASN A 67 4.87 0.36 -6.49
N SER A 68 5.35 1.05 -5.45
CA SER A 68 4.96 2.43 -5.16
C SER A 68 5.34 3.37 -6.30
N CYS A 69 6.58 3.25 -6.78
CA CYS A 69 7.09 4.04 -7.89
C CYS A 69 6.30 3.79 -9.19
N ILE A 70 5.99 2.53 -9.52
CA ILE A 70 5.14 2.18 -10.67
C ILE A 70 3.75 2.78 -10.51
N GLU A 71 3.17 2.71 -9.32
CA GLU A 71 1.84 3.26 -9.04
C GLU A 71 1.81 4.80 -9.12
N GLU A 72 2.92 5.48 -8.79
CA GLU A 72 3.10 6.91 -9.00
C GLU A 72 3.33 7.26 -10.48
N ILE A 73 4.08 6.42 -11.20
CA ILE A 73 4.45 6.61 -12.62
C ILE A 73 3.29 6.28 -13.58
N LEU A 74 2.28 5.52 -13.16
CA LEU A 74 1.13 5.18 -13.99
C LEU A 74 -0.05 6.13 -13.72
N PRO A 75 -0.06 7.34 -14.32
CA PRO A 75 -1.22 8.20 -14.26
C PRO A 75 -2.43 7.51 -14.91
N HIS A 76 -3.62 8.04 -14.62
CA HIS A 76 -4.88 7.63 -15.26
C HIS A 76 -5.45 6.28 -14.82
N ARG A 77 -4.90 5.64 -13.78
CA ARG A 77 -5.59 4.53 -13.08
C ARG A 77 -6.68 5.06 -12.14
N PRO A 78 -7.72 4.28 -11.81
CA PRO A 78 -8.73 4.71 -10.83
C PRO A 78 -8.13 5.19 -9.51
N LYS A 79 -7.06 4.53 -9.03
CA LYS A 79 -6.31 4.95 -7.83
C LYS A 79 -5.74 6.37 -7.96
N TRP A 80 -5.17 6.72 -9.12
CA TRP A 80 -4.66 8.05 -9.38
C TRP A 80 -5.78 9.11 -9.33
N TYR A 81 -6.94 8.83 -9.93
CA TYR A 81 -8.12 9.71 -9.82
C TYR A 81 -8.59 9.87 -8.36
N ARG A 82 -8.59 8.79 -7.58
CA ARG A 82 -8.89 8.85 -6.13
C ARG A 82 -7.92 9.77 -5.40
N ASP A 83 -6.62 9.61 -5.63
CA ASP A 83 -5.58 10.35 -4.92
C ASP A 83 -5.59 11.84 -5.29
N LYS A 84 -5.86 12.17 -6.56
CA LYS A 84 -6.08 13.56 -6.99
C LYS A 84 -7.30 14.18 -6.31
N VAL A 85 -8.40 13.45 -6.22
CA VAL A 85 -9.63 13.92 -5.55
C VAL A 85 -9.45 14.09 -4.05
N LEU A 86 -8.67 13.25 -3.37
CA LEU A 86 -8.28 13.44 -1.96
C LEU A 86 -7.36 14.64 -1.77
N ALA A 87 -6.53 14.97 -2.76
CA ALA A 87 -5.66 16.14 -2.73
C ALA A 87 -6.39 17.46 -2.99
N PHE A 88 -7.68 17.44 -3.36
CA PHE A 88 -8.47 18.64 -3.63
C PHE A 88 -8.49 19.58 -2.43
N MET A 89 -8.18 20.86 -2.68
CA MET A 89 -8.24 21.92 -1.70
C MET A 89 -9.35 22.90 -2.06
N LYS A 90 -10.34 23.05 -1.17
CA LYS A 90 -11.47 23.97 -1.33
C LYS A 90 -10.96 25.41 -1.39
N ASP A 91 -11.56 26.21 -2.27
CA ASP A 91 -11.26 27.65 -2.46
C ASP A 91 -9.79 27.95 -2.82
N LYS A 92 -9.06 26.95 -3.32
CA LYS A 92 -7.69 27.10 -3.85
C LYS A 92 -7.68 26.88 -5.35
N ILE A 93 -6.82 27.64 -6.02
CA ILE A 93 -6.64 27.59 -7.46
C ILE A 93 -5.36 26.78 -7.72
N LEU A 94 -5.40 25.88 -8.70
CA LEU A 94 -4.21 25.17 -9.15
C LEU A 94 -3.24 26.14 -9.82
N VAL A 95 -1.95 25.85 -9.71
CA VAL A 95 -0.98 26.56 -10.53
C VAL A 95 -1.26 26.24 -12.01
N ALA A 96 -1.25 27.27 -12.85
CA ALA A 96 -1.62 27.16 -14.26
C ALA A 96 -0.81 26.06 -14.98
N ASP A 97 -1.48 25.23 -15.78
CA ASP A 97 -0.92 24.09 -16.50
C ASP A 97 -0.22 23.05 -15.63
N THR A 98 -0.58 22.97 -14.34
CA THR A 98 -0.04 21.97 -13.41
C THR A 98 -1.13 21.26 -12.63
N ASP A 99 -0.73 20.22 -11.90
CA ASP A 99 -1.59 19.33 -11.13
C ASP A 99 -1.37 19.44 -9.61
N TYR A 100 -0.78 20.56 -9.16
CA TYR A 100 -0.49 20.86 -7.76
C TYR A 100 -0.96 22.27 -7.33
N TYR A 101 -1.18 22.41 -6.02
CA TYR A 101 -1.52 23.68 -5.39
C TYR A 101 -0.26 24.40 -4.90
N ASP A 102 -0.20 25.71 -5.06
CA ASP A 102 0.82 26.52 -4.39
C ASP A 102 0.50 26.62 -2.89
N THR A 103 1.27 25.89 -2.10
CA THR A 103 1.18 25.90 -0.63
C THR A 103 2.20 26.82 0.02
N ALA A 104 2.96 27.61 -0.77
CA ALA A 104 3.94 28.54 -0.24
C ALA A 104 3.25 29.58 0.67
N GLY A 105 3.48 29.46 1.98
CA GLY A 105 2.91 30.35 3.00
C GLY A 105 1.64 29.83 3.70
N MET A 106 1.20 28.60 3.41
CA MET A 106 0.14 27.93 4.18
C MET A 106 0.74 27.13 5.34
N SER A 107 0.06 27.12 6.50
CA SER A 107 0.39 26.17 7.56
C SER A 107 -0.19 24.79 7.24
N ASP A 108 0.37 23.73 7.83
CA ASP A 108 -0.16 22.37 7.70
C ASP A 108 -1.64 22.28 8.13
N ALA A 109 -2.03 23.08 9.12
CA ALA A 109 -3.41 23.18 9.59
C ALA A 109 -4.34 23.79 8.53
N ASP A 110 -3.88 24.82 7.80
CA ASP A 110 -4.67 25.44 6.73
C ASP A 110 -4.83 24.51 5.53
N ILE A 111 -3.80 23.70 5.23
CA ILE A 111 -3.83 22.68 4.18
C ILE A 111 -4.86 21.60 4.53
N GLU A 112 -4.83 21.10 5.75
CA GLU A 112 -5.77 20.05 6.18
C GLU A 112 -7.21 20.54 6.30
N ALA A 113 -7.41 21.82 6.64
CA ALA A 113 -8.72 22.47 6.62
C ALA A 113 -9.26 22.66 5.19
N ALA A 114 -8.38 22.96 4.22
CA ALA A 114 -8.76 23.09 2.82
C ALA A 114 -9.05 21.73 2.17
N ARG A 115 -8.42 20.64 2.63
CA ARG A 115 -8.68 19.26 2.19
C ARG A 115 -9.99 18.72 2.76
N VAL A 116 -11.09 19.14 2.14
CA VAL A 116 -12.46 18.82 2.54
C VAL A 116 -12.88 17.38 2.20
N VAL A 117 -12.27 16.77 1.18
CA VAL A 117 -12.54 15.38 0.81
C VAL A 117 -11.69 14.45 1.67
N LYS A 118 -12.29 13.77 2.63
CA LYS A 118 -11.57 12.83 3.51
C LYS A 118 -11.66 11.37 3.05
N TYR A 119 -12.70 11.04 2.29
CA TYR A 119 -12.92 9.71 1.74
C TYR A 119 -13.20 9.79 0.25
N ALA A 120 -12.48 8.99 -0.53
CA ALA A 120 -12.73 8.85 -1.96
C ALA A 120 -12.54 7.39 -2.39
N ALA A 121 -13.36 6.94 -3.34
CA ALA A 121 -13.20 5.66 -4.01
C ALA A 121 -13.50 5.85 -5.49
N ALA A 122 -12.60 5.37 -6.35
CA ALA A 122 -12.77 5.43 -7.80
C ALA A 122 -12.87 4.01 -8.35
N THR A 123 -13.86 3.79 -9.20
CA THR A 123 -14.12 2.50 -9.83
C THR A 123 -14.48 2.71 -11.28
N GLU A 124 -13.75 2.05 -12.16
CA GLU A 124 -14.04 2.01 -13.58
C GLU A 124 -15.09 0.92 -13.85
N SER A 125 -16.12 1.26 -14.63
CA SER A 125 -17.07 0.25 -15.11
C SER A 125 -16.43 -0.53 -16.25
N SER A 126 -16.54 -1.87 -16.20
CA SER A 126 -16.05 -2.75 -17.27
C SER A 126 -16.83 -2.59 -18.58
N ASP A 127 -18.10 -2.19 -18.47
CA ASP A 127 -19.09 -2.32 -19.55
C ASP A 127 -19.52 -0.96 -20.09
N ALA A 128 -19.44 0.08 -19.27
CA ALA A 128 -19.65 1.47 -19.67
C ALA A 128 -18.31 2.20 -19.53
N SER A 129 -17.87 2.96 -20.53
CA SER A 129 -16.69 3.84 -20.44
C SER A 129 -16.91 5.00 -19.45
N LEU A 130 -17.12 4.65 -18.18
CA LEU A 130 -17.58 5.49 -17.09
C LEU A 130 -16.71 5.21 -15.87
N LEU A 131 -16.02 6.25 -15.41
CA LEU A 131 -15.29 6.25 -14.15
C LEU A 131 -16.21 6.81 -13.07
N THR A 132 -16.63 5.98 -12.12
CA THR A 132 -17.43 6.42 -10.97
C THR A 132 -16.50 6.79 -9.82
N ILE A 133 -16.58 8.04 -9.36
CA ILE A 133 -15.81 8.54 -8.22
C ILE A 133 -16.80 8.85 -7.10
N LYS A 134 -16.75 8.07 -6.02
CA LYS A 134 -17.51 8.30 -4.80
C LYS A 134 -16.70 9.15 -3.84
N VAL A 135 -17.29 10.21 -3.29
CA VAL A 135 -16.60 11.13 -2.38
C VAL A 135 -17.43 11.38 -1.12
N ALA A 136 -16.75 11.62 -0.01
CA ALA A 136 -17.36 12.09 1.23
C ALA A 136 -16.38 12.96 2.01
N GLY A 137 -16.93 13.95 2.71
CA GLY A 137 -16.24 14.71 3.74
C GLY A 137 -16.32 14.01 5.09
N GLU A 138 -15.81 14.69 6.11
CA GLU A 138 -15.91 14.26 7.50
C GLU A 138 -16.30 15.45 8.37
N ASN A 139 -17.20 15.20 9.32
CA ASN A 139 -17.48 16.15 10.40
C ASN A 139 -17.58 15.38 11.71
N GLY A 140 -16.66 15.65 12.65
CA GLY A 140 -16.63 14.98 13.96
C GLY A 140 -16.48 13.46 13.88
N GLY A 141 -15.74 12.94 12.89
CA GLY A 141 -15.53 11.50 12.69
C GLY A 141 -16.67 10.77 11.97
N VAL A 142 -17.73 11.48 11.55
CA VAL A 142 -18.83 10.90 10.77
C VAL A 142 -18.68 11.30 9.30
N ARG A 143 -18.84 10.32 8.40
CA ARG A 143 -18.85 10.56 6.95
C ARG A 143 -20.07 11.39 6.60
N GLN A 144 -19.84 12.53 5.95
CA GLN A 144 -20.90 13.43 5.54
C GLN A 144 -20.75 13.75 4.06
N ARG A 145 -21.89 13.92 3.40
CA ARG A 145 -21.96 14.47 2.05
C ARG A 145 -21.28 15.86 2.01
N LEU A 146 -20.54 16.14 0.95
CA LEU A 146 -19.98 17.47 0.68
C LEU A 146 -21.11 18.45 0.34
N ASP A 147 -20.98 19.72 0.68
CA ASP A 147 -21.93 20.76 0.26
C ASP A 147 -21.91 20.96 -1.27
N GLY A 148 -23.00 21.50 -1.82
CA GLY A 148 -23.17 21.61 -3.27
C GLY A 148 -22.16 22.56 -3.96
N GLU A 149 -21.66 23.56 -3.24
CA GLU A 149 -20.62 24.45 -3.76
C GLU A 149 -19.29 23.69 -3.87
N THR A 150 -18.90 22.97 -2.81
CA THR A 150 -17.74 22.09 -2.81
C THR A 150 -17.83 21.01 -3.88
N GLU A 151 -19.01 20.39 -4.07
CA GLU A 151 -19.24 19.41 -5.12
C GLU A 151 -19.02 20.00 -6.53
N THR A 152 -19.46 21.25 -6.74
CA THR A 152 -19.27 21.97 -8.01
C THR A 152 -17.80 22.33 -8.24
N GLN A 153 -17.11 22.84 -7.23
CA GLN A 153 -15.68 23.13 -7.31
C GLN A 153 -14.87 21.85 -7.57
N LEU A 154 -15.23 20.75 -6.93
CA LEU A 154 -14.59 19.46 -7.13
C LEU A 154 -14.81 18.93 -8.55
N ALA A 155 -16.03 19.06 -9.08
CA ALA A 155 -16.32 18.69 -10.47
C ALA A 155 -15.52 19.52 -11.48
N ALA A 156 -15.35 20.82 -11.22
CA ALA A 156 -14.50 21.70 -12.03
C ALA A 156 -13.02 21.29 -11.94
N TYR A 157 -12.52 21.02 -10.73
CA TYR A 157 -11.16 20.53 -10.52
C TYR A 157 -10.88 19.22 -11.28
N ILE A 158 -11.80 18.25 -11.19
CA ILE A 158 -11.71 17.00 -11.93
C ILE A 158 -11.68 17.26 -13.45
N ALA A 159 -12.40 18.27 -13.94
CA ALA A 159 -12.42 18.61 -15.35
C ALA A 159 -11.08 19.15 -15.90
N GLU A 160 -10.23 19.73 -15.05
CA GLU A 160 -8.91 20.25 -15.42
C GLU A 160 -7.91 19.12 -15.75
N PHE A 161 -7.91 18.04 -14.95
CA PHE A 161 -6.92 16.96 -15.09
C PHE A 161 -7.46 15.68 -15.74
N LYS A 162 -8.77 15.57 -15.99
CA LYS A 162 -9.34 14.36 -16.59
C LYS A 162 -8.80 14.11 -18.00
N ASP A 163 -8.71 12.84 -18.35
CA ASP A 163 -8.40 12.46 -19.72
C ASP A 163 -9.53 12.79 -20.69
N ALA A 164 -9.15 13.19 -21.89
CA ALA A 164 -10.08 13.36 -22.99
C ALA A 164 -10.80 12.02 -23.28
N GLY A 165 -12.13 12.05 -23.26
CA GLY A 165 -12.98 10.88 -23.54
C GLY A 165 -13.38 10.06 -22.32
N VAL A 166 -12.77 10.25 -21.14
CA VAL A 166 -13.21 9.61 -19.91
C VAL A 166 -14.47 10.31 -19.38
N ARG A 167 -15.57 9.56 -19.28
CA ARG A 167 -16.81 10.05 -18.67
C ARG A 167 -16.71 9.83 -17.16
N ILE A 168 -16.80 10.90 -16.39
CA ILE A 168 -16.72 10.83 -14.93
C ILE A 168 -18.12 10.97 -14.35
N ASN A 169 -18.48 10.03 -13.47
CA ASN A 169 -19.68 10.08 -12.65
C ASN A 169 -19.27 10.37 -11.21
N LEU A 170 -19.40 11.62 -10.77
CA LEU A 170 -19.16 12.02 -9.40
C LEU A 170 -20.38 11.67 -8.55
N VAL A 171 -20.18 10.87 -7.50
CA VAL A 171 -21.23 10.40 -6.59
C VAL A 171 -20.94 10.95 -5.20
N ASN A 172 -21.73 11.95 -4.80
CA ASN A 172 -21.70 12.57 -3.48
C ASN A 172 -23.07 12.35 -2.82
N ILE A 173 -23.22 11.22 -2.11
CA ILE A 173 -24.46 10.81 -1.46
C ILE A 173 -24.25 10.66 0.04
N ASP A 174 -25.34 10.70 0.80
CA ASP A 174 -25.30 10.45 2.24
C ASP A 174 -24.81 9.02 2.55
N ALA A 175 -24.25 8.84 3.75
CA ALA A 175 -23.77 7.54 4.19
C ALA A 175 -24.90 6.52 4.19
N ASP A 176 -24.60 5.31 3.69
CA ASP A 176 -25.57 4.22 3.65
C ASP A 176 -25.91 3.78 5.08
N THR A 177 -27.18 3.91 5.46
CA THR A 177 -27.70 3.40 6.73
C THR A 177 -27.98 1.91 6.58
N PHE A 178 -27.05 1.08 7.07
CA PHE A 178 -27.26 -0.36 7.26
C PHE A 178 -28.03 -0.66 8.54
#